data_AF-A0A2N2M9D8-F1
#
_entry.id   AF-A0A2N2M9D8-F1
#
_cell.length_a   1.000
_cell.length_b   1.000
_cell.length_c   1.000
_cell.angle_alpha   90.00
_cell.angle_beta   90.00
_cell.angle_gamma   90.00
#
_symmetry.space_group_name_H-M   'P 1'
#
loop_
_entity.id
_entity.type
_entity.pdbx_description
1 polymer ?
#
loop_
_entity_poly.entity_id
_entity_poly.type
_entity_poly.pdbx_seq_one_letter_code
_entity_poly.pdbx_strand_id
1 'polypeptide(L)'
;MIKVLHFADAHIDIASHGRHDAVSGLPLRVLDFLKSLDNIVNAAISEKVDLVIFAGDAYKDRLPSPTYQREWGRRIMRLSDAKIPTILLTGNHDVSPASGRAHTLQEFDTLEVPYVRVINKPEFLKPADLWNLPLQMIALPWIFRSGLMASQQDAGISAETANEEIEKRIGDVVQDWMNELDPDLPTIMTAHASIQGALYG
;
A
#
# COMPACT_ATOMS: atom_id res chain seq x y z
N MET A 1 -3.24 -14.09 20.30
CA MET A 1 -3.74 -14.14 18.92
C MET A 1 -3.43 -12.80 18.31
N ILE A 2 -2.80 -12.75 17.13
CA ILE A 2 -2.43 -11.50 16.48
C ILE A 2 -3.68 -10.80 15.94
N LYS A 3 -3.81 -9.50 16.21
CA LYS A 3 -4.93 -8.67 15.74
C LYS A 3 -4.43 -7.74 14.63
N VAL A 4 -4.94 -7.96 13.43
CA VAL A 4 -4.56 -7.17 12.25
C VAL A 4 -5.72 -6.30 11.81
N LEU A 5 -5.46 -5.04 11.49
CA LEU A 5 -6.40 -4.17 10.78
C LEU A 5 -5.92 -3.99 9.34
N HIS A 6 -6.81 -4.21 8.38
CA HIS A 6 -6.53 -4.08 6.96
C HIS A 6 -7.49 -3.10 6.31
N PHE A 7 -6.97 -2.20 5.46
CA PHE A 7 -7.77 -1.31 4.61
C PHE A 7 -7.01 -0.99 3.31
N ALA A 8 -7.71 -0.49 2.30
CA ALA A 8 -7.16 -0.15 0.99
C ALA A 8 -7.99 0.98 0.34
N ASP A 9 -7.55 1.47 -0.81
CA ASP A 9 -8.33 2.33 -1.71
C ASP A 9 -8.89 3.58 -0.99
N ALA A 10 -8.04 4.22 -0.19
CA ALA A 10 -8.44 5.36 0.63
C ALA A 10 -8.79 6.57 -0.22
N HIS A 11 -8.04 6.79 -1.31
CA HIS A 11 -8.21 7.88 -2.29
C HIS A 11 -8.74 9.18 -1.69
N ILE A 12 -8.04 9.70 -0.67
CA ILE A 12 -8.57 10.76 0.20
C ILE A 12 -8.82 12.09 -0.52
N ASP A 13 -8.28 12.23 -1.73
CA ASP A 13 -8.36 13.40 -2.60
C ASP A 13 -9.41 13.27 -3.71
N ILE A 14 -10.30 12.26 -3.66
CA ILE A 14 -11.47 12.22 -4.52
C ILE A 14 -12.44 13.34 -4.11
N ALA A 15 -12.24 14.48 -4.75
CA ALA A 15 -13.16 15.59 -4.75
C ALA A 15 -14.05 15.51 -5.99
N SER A 16 -15.34 15.29 -5.81
CA SER A 16 -16.34 15.60 -6.83
C SER A 16 -16.66 17.10 -6.80
N HIS A 17 -17.28 17.61 -7.86
CA HIS A 17 -17.88 18.95 -7.85
C HIS A 17 -18.80 19.08 -6.63
N GLY A 18 -18.65 20.16 -5.85
CA GLY A 18 -19.43 20.29 -4.63
C GLY A 18 -19.06 21.47 -3.74
N ARG A 19 -19.75 21.53 -2.60
CA ARG A 19 -19.52 22.54 -1.58
C ARG A 19 -18.21 22.29 -0.86
N HIS A 20 -17.62 23.37 -0.40
CA HIS A 20 -16.42 23.36 0.44
C HIS A 20 -16.84 23.67 1.87
N ASP A 21 -16.13 23.07 2.82
CA ASP A 21 -16.25 23.44 4.22
C ASP A 21 -15.65 24.83 4.44
N ALA A 22 -16.36 25.69 5.17
CA ALA A 22 -15.99 27.08 5.34
C ALA A 22 -14.74 27.27 6.23
N VAL A 23 -14.41 26.29 7.07
CA VAL A 23 -13.30 26.38 8.04
C VAL A 23 -12.02 25.80 7.45
N SER A 24 -12.08 24.56 6.97
CA SER A 24 -10.93 23.85 6.40
C SER A 24 -10.63 24.23 4.96
N GLY A 25 -11.62 24.76 4.23
CA GLY A 25 -11.53 25.02 2.79
C GLY A 25 -11.48 23.75 1.94
N LEU A 26 -11.68 22.57 2.52
CA LEU A 26 -11.67 21.31 1.79
C LEU A 26 -13.04 21.00 1.17
N PRO A 27 -13.08 20.29 0.03
CA PRO A 27 -14.33 19.73 -0.48
C PRO A 27 -14.99 18.84 0.59
N LEU A 28 -16.31 18.95 0.76
CA LEU A 28 -17.02 18.16 1.78
C LEU A 28 -16.80 16.64 1.60
N ARG A 29 -16.72 16.17 0.34
CA ARG A 29 -16.45 14.75 0.05
C ARG A 29 -15.09 14.29 0.56
N VAL A 30 -14.07 15.14 0.47
CA VAL A 30 -12.75 14.87 1.07
C VAL A 30 -12.89 14.71 2.57
N LEU A 31 -13.67 15.57 3.24
CA LEU A 31 -13.90 15.44 4.68
C LEU A 31 -14.58 14.11 5.05
N ASP A 32 -15.46 13.57 4.22
CA ASP A 32 -16.07 12.25 4.45
C ASP A 32 -15.03 11.12 4.41
N PHE A 33 -14.11 11.16 3.43
CA PHE A 33 -13.00 10.20 3.33
C PHE A 33 -12.04 10.34 4.52
N LEU A 34 -11.67 11.57 4.88
CA LEU A 34 -10.81 11.85 6.02
C LEU A 34 -11.43 11.38 7.34
N LYS A 35 -12.75 11.56 7.52
CA LYS A 35 -13.49 11.07 8.68
C LYS A 35 -13.54 9.55 8.73
N SER A 36 -13.69 8.90 7.57
CA SER A 36 -13.62 7.42 7.47
C SER A 36 -12.23 6.92 7.85
N LEU A 37 -11.17 7.57 7.35
CA LEU A 37 -9.80 7.25 7.70
C LEU A 37 -9.51 7.52 9.19
N ASP A 38 -10.07 8.59 9.77
CA ASP A 38 -10.00 8.84 11.21
C ASP A 38 -10.63 7.72 12.01
N ASN A 39 -11.79 7.19 11.59
CA ASN A 39 -12.42 6.06 12.25
C ASN A 39 -11.54 4.80 12.19
N ILE A 40 -10.91 4.53 11.04
CA ILE A 40 -9.98 3.39 10.88
C ILE A 40 -8.79 3.52 11.83
N VAL A 41 -8.14 4.69 11.85
CA VAL A 41 -6.98 4.96 12.74
C VAL A 41 -7.39 4.91 14.21
N ASN A 42 -8.54 5.50 14.55
CA ASN A 42 -9.07 5.44 15.92
C ASN A 42 -9.32 4.00 16.35
N ALA A 43 -9.93 3.18 15.47
CA ALA A 43 -10.19 1.78 15.74
C ALA A 43 -8.88 0.99 15.94
N ALA A 44 -7.88 1.18 15.08
CA ALA A 44 -6.56 0.55 15.23
C ALA A 44 -5.97 0.81 16.63
N ILE A 45 -6.01 2.08 17.06
CA ILE A 45 -5.47 2.52 18.34
C ILE A 45 -6.31 2.00 19.51
N SER A 46 -7.63 2.15 19.47
CA SER A 46 -8.52 1.75 20.57
C SER A 46 -8.53 0.24 20.77
N GLU A 47 -8.51 -0.52 19.68
CA GLU A 47 -8.48 -1.98 19.68
C GLU A 47 -7.10 -2.55 19.96
N LYS A 48 -6.06 -1.70 20.01
CA LYS A 48 -4.66 -2.08 20.20
C LYS A 48 -4.26 -3.20 19.24
N VAL A 49 -4.47 -2.94 17.95
CA VAL A 49 -4.08 -3.89 16.90
C VAL A 49 -2.56 -4.04 16.89
N ASP A 50 -2.08 -5.24 16.57
CA ASP A 50 -0.65 -5.55 16.52
C ASP A 50 -0.02 -5.09 15.19
N LEU A 51 -0.82 -5.00 14.12
CA LEU A 51 -0.37 -4.61 12.79
C LEU A 51 -1.51 -3.92 12.01
N VAL A 52 -1.17 -2.82 11.33
CA VAL A 52 -2.00 -2.20 10.30
C VAL A 52 -1.42 -2.50 8.92
N ILE A 53 -2.27 -2.91 7.99
CA ILE A 53 -1.91 -3.13 6.59
C ILE A 53 -2.76 -2.20 5.72
N PHE A 54 -2.09 -1.29 5.02
CA PHE A 54 -2.69 -0.49 3.96
C PHE A 54 -2.33 -1.10 2.59
N ALA A 55 -3.31 -1.63 1.86
CA ALA A 55 -3.09 -2.34 0.60
C ALA A 55 -3.19 -1.45 -0.66
N GLY A 56 -2.63 -0.24 -0.59
CA GLY A 56 -2.47 0.64 -1.74
C GLY A 56 -3.58 1.65 -1.99
N ASP A 57 -3.24 2.64 -2.80
CA ASP A 57 -4.09 3.71 -3.32
C ASP A 57 -4.52 4.74 -2.28
N ALA A 58 -3.53 5.46 -1.74
CA ALA A 58 -3.78 6.51 -0.76
C ALA A 58 -4.47 7.73 -1.40
N TYR A 59 -4.14 7.96 -2.67
CA TYR A 59 -4.60 9.09 -3.47
C TYR A 59 -5.15 8.59 -4.81
N LYS A 60 -5.97 9.41 -5.46
CA LYS A 60 -6.44 9.23 -6.83
C LYS A 60 -5.34 9.56 -7.83
N ASP A 61 -4.53 10.58 -7.53
CA ASP A 61 -3.49 11.05 -8.45
C ASP A 61 -2.10 10.81 -7.88
N ARG A 62 -1.15 10.51 -8.78
CA ARG A 62 0.27 10.26 -8.46
C ARG A 62 1.04 11.51 -8.03
N LEU A 63 0.38 12.66 -8.05
CA LEU A 63 0.90 13.98 -7.66
C LEU A 63 -0.08 14.63 -6.68
N PRO A 64 -0.28 14.03 -5.49
CA PRO A 64 -1.24 14.56 -4.53
C PRO A 64 -0.77 15.94 -4.07
N SER A 65 -1.72 16.87 -3.91
CA SER A 65 -1.39 18.19 -3.37
C SER A 65 -0.78 18.09 -1.97
N PRO A 66 0.08 19.04 -1.55
CA PRO A 66 0.65 19.05 -0.20
C PRO A 66 -0.43 19.00 0.90
N THR A 67 -1.62 19.53 0.63
CA THR A 67 -2.75 19.48 1.56
C THR A 67 -3.17 18.04 1.84
N TYR A 68 -3.32 17.20 0.82
CA TYR A 68 -3.70 15.80 0.99
C TYR A 68 -2.57 14.98 1.60
N GLN A 69 -1.32 15.25 1.20
CA GLN A 69 -0.15 14.62 1.81
C GLN A 69 -0.09 14.89 3.32
N ARG A 70 -0.34 16.13 3.75
CA ARG A 70 -0.44 16.49 5.17
C ARG A 70 -1.55 15.72 5.88
N GLU A 71 -2.73 15.59 5.27
CA GLU A 71 -3.87 14.91 5.90
C GLU A 71 -3.64 13.40 6.03
N TRP A 72 -3.04 12.75 5.03
CA TRP A 72 -2.59 11.37 5.13
C TRP A 72 -1.50 11.20 6.19
N GLY A 73 -0.45 12.03 6.10
CA GLY A 73 0.68 12.03 7.03
C GLY A 73 0.27 12.16 8.48
N ARG A 74 -0.64 13.10 8.80
CA ARG A 74 -1.18 13.25 10.17
C ARG A 74 -1.77 11.95 10.71
N ARG A 75 -2.42 11.15 9.88
CA ARG A 75 -3.12 9.92 10.29
C ARG A 75 -2.16 8.75 10.44
N ILE A 76 -1.21 8.60 9.53
CA ILE A 76 -0.15 7.59 9.65
C ILE A 76 0.75 7.88 10.86
N MET A 77 1.12 9.15 11.09
CA MET A 77 1.90 9.52 12.26
C MET A 77 1.21 9.18 13.58
N ARG A 78 -0.12 9.24 13.66
CA ARG A 78 -0.85 8.79 14.85
C ARG A 78 -0.68 7.29 15.14
N LEU A 79 -0.56 6.45 14.10
CA LEU A 79 -0.25 5.03 14.26
C LEU A 79 1.20 4.83 14.72
N SER A 80 2.13 5.57 14.10
CA SER A 80 3.54 5.59 14.49
C SER A 80 3.75 6.02 15.95
N ASP A 81 3.12 7.12 16.37
CA ASP A 81 3.17 7.64 17.74
C ASP A 81 2.56 6.66 18.76
N ALA A 82 1.53 5.92 18.35
CA ALA A 82 0.94 4.83 19.12
C ALA A 82 1.80 3.55 19.11
N LYS A 83 2.93 3.54 18.39
CA LYS A 83 3.85 2.41 18.21
C LYS A 83 3.17 1.19 17.59
N ILE A 84 2.22 1.42 16.68
CA ILE A 84 1.52 0.37 15.96
C ILE A 84 2.26 0.13 14.64
N PRO A 85 2.90 -1.04 14.45
CA PRO A 85 3.44 -1.47 13.17
C PRO A 85 2.46 -1.23 12.02
N THR A 86 2.92 -0.56 10.98
CA THR A 86 2.10 -0.19 9.82
C THR A 86 2.85 -0.50 8.53
N ILE A 87 2.26 -1.36 7.70
CA ILE A 87 2.73 -1.65 6.34
C ILE A 87 1.93 -0.79 5.36
N LEU A 88 2.64 -0.03 4.53
CA LEU A 88 2.08 0.81 3.47
C LEU A 88 2.47 0.22 2.11
N LEU A 89 1.57 -0.57 1.53
CA LEU A 89 1.73 -1.08 0.18
C LEU A 89 1.43 0.03 -0.83
N THR A 90 2.21 0.15 -1.91
CA THR A 90 1.90 1.10 -2.99
C THR A 90 0.94 0.49 -4.01
N GLY A 91 -0.14 1.21 -4.33
CA GLY A 91 -1.10 0.82 -5.37
C GLY A 91 -0.78 1.42 -6.75
N ASN A 92 -1.67 1.18 -7.72
CA ASN A 92 -1.47 1.66 -9.09
C ASN A 92 -1.61 3.19 -9.22
N HIS A 93 -2.35 3.84 -8.32
CA HIS A 93 -2.47 5.29 -8.25
C HIS A 93 -1.33 5.97 -7.48
N ASP A 94 -0.53 5.21 -6.74
CA ASP A 94 0.60 5.72 -5.96
C ASP A 94 1.91 5.81 -6.76
N VAL A 95 2.10 4.95 -7.76
CA VAL A 95 3.38 4.79 -8.46
C VAL A 95 3.29 5.33 -9.89
N SER A 96 4.33 6.02 -10.36
CA SER A 96 4.43 6.43 -11.77
C SER A 96 4.94 5.29 -12.66
N PRO A 97 4.41 5.12 -13.89
CA PRO A 97 5.00 4.18 -14.85
C PRO A 97 6.42 4.56 -15.29
N ALA A 98 6.84 5.83 -15.11
CA ALA A 98 8.17 6.27 -15.46
C ALA A 98 9.20 5.87 -14.39
N SER A 99 10.27 5.21 -14.83
CA SER A 99 11.36 4.79 -13.94
C SER A 99 12.00 5.97 -13.21
N GLY A 100 12.39 5.75 -11.94
CA GLY A 100 13.09 6.73 -11.10
C GLY A 100 12.21 7.83 -10.50
N ARG A 101 10.89 7.83 -10.76
CA ARG A 101 9.97 8.74 -10.06
C ARG A 101 9.58 8.17 -8.70
N ALA A 102 9.59 9.04 -7.70
CA ALA A 102 9.07 8.74 -6.37
C ALA A 102 7.58 8.36 -6.44
N HIS A 103 7.17 7.46 -5.56
CA HIS A 103 5.76 7.16 -5.32
C HIS A 103 5.17 8.12 -4.28
N THR A 104 3.84 8.21 -4.22
CA THR A 104 3.11 9.12 -3.33
C THR A 104 3.43 8.91 -1.84
N LEU A 105 3.84 7.70 -1.46
CA LEU A 105 4.20 7.32 -0.10
C LEU A 105 5.71 7.43 0.22
N GLN A 106 6.52 8.00 -0.69
CA GLN A 106 7.98 7.97 -0.61
C GLN A 106 8.53 8.61 0.67
N GLU A 107 7.88 9.66 1.17
CA GLU A 107 8.37 10.39 2.35
C GLU A 107 8.43 9.52 3.61
N PHE A 108 7.57 8.50 3.76
CA PHE A 108 7.61 7.61 4.91
C PHE A 108 8.85 6.70 4.91
N ASP A 109 9.31 6.33 3.72
CA ASP A 109 10.53 5.55 3.51
C ASP A 109 11.76 6.46 3.65
N THR A 110 11.78 7.60 2.94
CA THR A 110 12.90 8.57 2.96
C THR A 110 13.19 9.11 4.36
N LEU A 111 12.15 9.37 5.17
CA LEU A 111 12.29 9.90 6.51
C LEU A 111 12.43 8.81 7.58
N GLU A 112 12.40 7.53 7.19
CA GLU A 112 12.48 6.37 8.09
C GLU A 112 11.49 6.47 9.27
N VAL A 113 10.21 6.72 8.97
CA VAL A 113 9.20 6.95 10.00
C VAL A 113 9.09 5.71 10.91
N PRO A 114 9.26 5.85 12.24
CA PRO A 114 9.25 4.70 13.16
C PRO A 114 7.95 3.90 13.05
N TYR A 115 8.05 2.58 13.14
CA TYR A 115 6.89 1.67 13.05
C TYR A 115 6.11 1.74 11.71
N VAL A 116 6.66 2.36 10.69
CA VAL A 116 6.07 2.41 9.34
C VAL A 116 7.06 1.81 8.36
N ARG A 117 6.58 0.93 7.47
CA ARG A 117 7.38 0.39 6.37
C ARG A 117 6.58 0.52 5.08
N VAL A 118 7.20 1.12 4.07
CA VAL A 118 6.61 1.22 2.73
C VAL A 118 7.08 0.03 1.90
N ILE A 119 6.15 -0.60 1.19
CA ILE A 119 6.44 -1.71 0.28
C ILE A 119 6.08 -1.27 -1.13
N ASN A 120 7.12 -0.99 -1.93
CA ASN A 120 7.01 -0.51 -3.33
C ASN A 120 7.56 -1.51 -4.37
N LYS A 121 8.01 -2.68 -3.92
CA LYS A 121 8.40 -3.83 -4.73
C LYS A 121 7.94 -5.13 -4.04
N PRO A 122 7.83 -6.25 -4.76
CA PRO A 122 7.52 -7.54 -4.14
C PRO A 122 8.52 -7.93 -3.05
N GLU A 123 8.04 -8.30 -1.87
CA GLU A 123 8.88 -8.71 -0.73
C GLU A 123 8.26 -9.87 0.06
N PHE A 124 9.11 -10.75 0.57
CA PHE A 124 8.78 -11.72 1.63
C PHE A 124 9.40 -11.26 2.95
N LEU A 125 8.53 -10.97 3.92
CA LEU A 125 8.87 -10.40 5.21
C LEU A 125 8.77 -11.47 6.31
N LYS A 126 9.89 -11.71 7.00
CA LYS A 126 9.96 -12.62 8.14
C LYS A 126 9.65 -11.86 9.46
N PRO A 127 9.49 -12.52 10.61
CA PRO A 127 9.25 -11.81 11.88
C PRO A 127 10.23 -10.66 12.16
N ALA A 128 11.52 -10.84 11.85
CA ALA A 128 12.54 -9.81 12.01
C ALA A 128 12.27 -8.54 11.19
N ASP A 129 11.61 -8.68 10.04
CA ASP A 129 11.19 -7.59 9.15
C ASP A 129 9.91 -6.87 9.62
N LEU A 130 9.20 -7.50 10.56
CA LEU A 130 7.86 -7.13 11.02
C LEU A 130 7.88 -6.82 12.52
N TRP A 131 8.91 -6.10 12.98
CA TRP A 131 9.07 -5.71 14.39
C TRP A 131 9.00 -6.89 15.37
N ASN A 132 9.45 -8.07 14.93
CA ASN A 132 9.39 -9.34 15.67
C ASN A 132 7.97 -9.82 16.00
N LEU A 133 6.96 -9.36 15.26
CA LEU A 133 5.62 -9.93 15.35
C LEU A 133 5.66 -11.41 14.94
N PRO A 134 4.89 -12.29 15.61
CA PRO A 134 4.86 -13.72 15.31
C PRO A 134 3.99 -14.01 14.06
N LEU A 135 4.35 -13.42 12.93
CA LEU A 135 3.75 -13.65 11.61
C LEU A 135 4.81 -13.46 10.51
N GLN A 136 4.52 -13.98 9.33
CA GLN A 136 5.27 -13.71 8.10
C GLN A 136 4.34 -13.17 7.02
N MET A 137 4.88 -12.42 6.06
CA MET A 137 4.08 -11.72 5.05
C MET A 137 4.69 -11.80 3.65
N ILE A 138 3.87 -12.11 2.66
CA ILE A 138 4.17 -11.89 1.25
C ILE A 138 3.44 -10.61 0.82
N ALA A 139 4.18 -9.62 0.36
CA ALA A 139 3.64 -8.31 -0.01
C ALA A 139 3.90 -8.03 -1.49
N LEU A 140 2.83 -7.81 -2.26
CA LEU A 140 2.84 -7.59 -3.70
C LEU A 140 2.23 -6.22 -4.04
N PRO A 141 3.02 -5.14 -4.10
CA PRO A 141 2.52 -3.85 -4.55
C PRO A 141 2.18 -3.88 -6.04
N TRP A 142 1.58 -2.82 -6.54
CA TRP A 142 1.29 -2.74 -7.97
C TRP A 142 2.57 -2.78 -8.82
N ILE A 143 2.59 -3.67 -9.81
CA ILE A 143 3.74 -3.87 -10.69
C ILE A 143 3.44 -3.31 -12.07
N PHE A 144 4.19 -2.29 -12.49
CA PHE A 144 4.08 -1.78 -13.85
C PHE A 144 4.86 -2.61 -14.86
N ARG A 145 4.24 -2.81 -16.03
CA ARG A 145 4.89 -3.39 -17.22
C ARG A 145 6.17 -2.67 -17.61
N SER A 146 6.20 -1.35 -17.49
CA SER A 146 7.39 -0.54 -17.83
C SER A 146 8.60 -0.88 -16.98
N GLY A 147 8.41 -1.22 -15.69
CA GLY A 147 9.50 -1.68 -14.82
C GLY A 147 10.10 -3.00 -15.30
N LEU A 148 9.24 -3.94 -15.70
CA LEU A 148 9.68 -5.22 -16.29
C LEU A 148 10.43 -4.98 -17.61
N MET A 149 9.89 -4.16 -18.51
CA MET A 149 10.50 -3.86 -19.80
C MET A 149 11.86 -3.15 -19.66
N ALA A 150 11.99 -2.22 -18.71
CA ALA A 150 13.24 -1.51 -18.46
C ALA A 150 14.36 -2.44 -17.95
N SER A 151 14.01 -3.49 -17.20
CA SER A 151 14.97 -4.50 -16.75
C SER A 151 15.44 -5.45 -17.87
N GLN A 152 14.80 -5.44 -19.04
CA GLN A 152 15.03 -6.40 -20.12
C GLN A 152 15.07 -5.73 -21.50
N GLN A 153 16.05 -4.85 -21.72
CA GLN A 153 16.26 -4.18 -23.01
C GLN A 153 16.35 -5.13 -24.23
N ASP A 154 16.44 -6.46 -24.07
CA ASP A 154 16.71 -7.42 -25.14
C ASP A 154 15.73 -8.63 -25.27
N ALA A 155 14.65 -8.74 -24.48
CA ALA A 155 13.88 -10.00 -24.44
C ALA A 155 12.68 -10.14 -25.42
N GLY A 156 12.48 -9.22 -26.36
CA GLY A 156 11.39 -9.35 -27.35
C GLY A 156 9.97 -9.39 -26.76
N ILE A 157 9.80 -8.95 -25.51
CA ILE A 157 8.50 -8.90 -24.82
C ILE A 157 7.65 -7.82 -25.49
N SER A 158 6.55 -8.24 -26.12
CA SER A 158 5.58 -7.32 -26.69
C SER A 158 4.65 -6.77 -25.60
N ALA A 159 4.00 -5.64 -25.89
CA ALA A 159 2.99 -5.10 -24.98
C ALA A 159 1.82 -6.06 -24.76
N GLU A 160 1.58 -6.99 -25.69
CA GLU A 160 0.53 -8.00 -25.58
C GLU A 160 0.87 -9.13 -24.59
N THR A 161 2.13 -9.59 -24.55
CA THR A 161 2.55 -10.70 -23.67
C THR A 161 3.08 -10.24 -22.30
N ALA A 162 3.27 -8.94 -22.11
CA ALA A 162 3.85 -8.39 -20.89
C ALA A 162 3.10 -8.78 -19.59
N ASN A 163 1.77 -8.91 -19.64
CA ASN A 163 0.99 -9.35 -18.47
C ASN A 163 1.25 -10.82 -18.12
N GLU A 164 1.25 -11.71 -19.11
CA GLU A 164 1.49 -13.14 -18.91
C GLU A 164 2.89 -13.39 -18.35
N GLU A 165 3.88 -12.64 -18.83
CA GLU A 165 5.26 -12.73 -18.35
C GLU A 165 5.40 -12.19 -16.92
N ILE A 166 4.70 -11.11 -16.56
CA ILE A 166 4.63 -10.63 -15.17
C ILE A 166 3.99 -11.69 -14.28
N GLU A 167 2.83 -12.22 -14.69
CA GLU A 167 2.11 -13.25 -13.94
C GLU A 167 3.00 -14.47 -13.69
N LYS A 168 3.68 -14.97 -14.72
CA LYS A 168 4.59 -16.10 -14.61
C LYS A 168 5.72 -15.83 -13.61
N ARG A 169 6.42 -14.69 -13.75
CA ARG A 169 7.56 -14.36 -12.88
C ARG A 169 7.16 -14.15 -11.43
N ILE A 170 6.05 -13.46 -11.21
CA ILE A 170 5.52 -13.27 -9.86
C ILE A 170 5.04 -14.60 -9.30
N GLY A 171 4.43 -15.46 -10.12
CA GLY A 171 4.10 -16.84 -9.76
C GLY A 171 5.32 -17.62 -9.29
N ASP A 172 6.41 -17.61 -10.06
CA ASP A 172 7.66 -18.30 -9.73
C ASP A 172 8.24 -17.78 -8.39
N VAL A 173 8.35 -16.45 -8.23
CA VAL A 173 8.87 -15.81 -7.02
C VAL A 173 8.01 -16.12 -5.79
N VAL A 174 6.68 -16.03 -5.93
CA VAL A 174 5.75 -16.33 -4.83
C VAL A 174 5.81 -17.81 -4.49
N GLN A 175 5.95 -18.70 -5.47
CA GLN A 175 6.10 -20.14 -5.23
C GLN A 175 7.37 -20.47 -4.47
N ASP A 176 8.49 -19.82 -4.79
CA ASP A 176 9.74 -19.94 -4.05
C ASP A 176 9.57 -19.46 -2.60
N TRP A 177 8.93 -18.31 -2.38
CA TRP A 177 8.63 -17.83 -1.02
C TRP A 177 7.67 -18.74 -0.26
N MET A 178 6.67 -19.32 -0.92
CA MET A 178 5.77 -20.30 -0.31
C MET A 178 6.53 -21.54 0.19
N ASN A 179 7.61 -21.94 -0.51
CA ASN A 179 8.45 -23.06 -0.07
C ASN A 179 9.35 -22.70 1.13
N GLU A 180 9.58 -21.41 1.39
CA GLU A 180 10.35 -20.91 2.53
C GLU A 180 9.51 -20.60 3.77
N LEU A 181 8.17 -20.69 3.69
CA LEU A 181 7.28 -20.36 4.79
C LEU A 181 7.54 -21.24 6.00
N ASP A 182 7.60 -20.62 7.18
CA ASP A 182 7.54 -21.34 8.44
C ASP A 182 6.09 -21.80 8.69
N PRO A 183 5.81 -23.12 8.75
CA PRO A 183 4.45 -23.63 8.94
C PRO A 183 3.89 -23.34 10.35
N ASP A 184 4.74 -23.00 11.32
CA ASP A 184 4.33 -22.68 12.69
C ASP A 184 3.91 -21.20 12.84
N LEU A 185 4.08 -20.37 11.80
CA LEU A 185 3.71 -18.96 11.79
C LEU A 185 2.50 -18.67 10.90
N PRO A 186 1.58 -17.78 11.33
CA PRO A 186 0.57 -17.21 10.45
C PRO A 186 1.22 -16.49 9.26
N THR A 187 0.71 -16.76 8.06
CA THR A 187 1.15 -16.11 6.82
C THR A 187 0.07 -15.17 6.29
N ILE A 188 0.44 -13.92 6.02
CA ILE A 188 -0.44 -12.94 5.38
C ILE A 188 0.06 -12.66 3.97
N MET A 189 -0.80 -12.79 2.97
CA MET A 189 -0.51 -12.28 1.64
C MET A 189 -1.30 -10.99 1.43
N THR A 190 -0.61 -9.89 1.11
CA THR A 190 -1.24 -8.62 0.70
C THR A 190 -0.82 -8.29 -0.71
N ALA A 191 -1.79 -7.90 -1.54
CA ALA A 191 -1.53 -7.58 -2.94
C ALA A 191 -2.42 -6.43 -3.40
N HIS A 192 -1.85 -5.53 -4.20
CA HIS A 192 -2.62 -4.57 -4.96
C HIS A 192 -2.63 -4.99 -6.42
N ALA A 193 -3.65 -5.75 -6.82
CA ALA A 193 -3.78 -6.33 -8.15
C ALA A 193 -5.26 -6.61 -8.49
N SER A 194 -5.58 -6.73 -9.77
CA SER A 194 -6.86 -7.29 -10.21
C SER A 194 -6.78 -8.81 -10.29
N ILE A 195 -7.75 -9.50 -9.74
CA ILE A 195 -7.86 -10.96 -9.81
C ILE A 195 -8.89 -11.39 -10.86
N GLN A 196 -8.66 -12.54 -11.50
CA GLN A 196 -9.64 -13.10 -12.44
C GLN A 196 -10.96 -13.38 -11.71
N GLY A 197 -12.07 -12.93 -12.30
CA GLY A 197 -13.40 -13.08 -11.71
C GLY A 197 -13.81 -11.96 -10.75
N ALA A 198 -12.98 -10.94 -10.54
CA ALA A 198 -13.38 -9.73 -9.82
C ALA A 198 -14.57 -9.04 -10.53
N LEU A 199 -15.55 -8.60 -9.74
CA LEU A 199 -16.66 -7.78 -10.21
C LEU A 199 -16.35 -6.32 -9.95
N TYR A 200 -16.74 -5.44 -10.87
CA TYR A 200 -16.74 -4.01 -10.59
C TYR A 200 -17.78 -3.72 -9.51
N GLY A 201 -17.35 -3.06 -8.44
CA GLY A 201 -18.19 -2.53 -7.36
C GLY A 201 -18.70 -1.13 -7.65
#